data_AF-A0A501WN73-F1
#
_entry.id   AF-A0A501WN73-F1
#
_cell.length_a   1.000
_cell.length_b   1.000
_cell.length_c   1.000
_cell.angle_alpha   90.00
_cell.angle_beta   90.00
_cell.angle_gamma   90.00
#
_symmetry.space_group_name_H-M   'P 1'
#
loop_
_entity.id
_entity.type
_entity.pdbx_description
1 polymer ?
#
loop_
_entity_poly.entity_id
_entity_poly.type
_entity_poly.pdbx_seq_one_letter_code
_entity_poly.pdbx_strand_id
1 'polypeptide(L)' 'MEKPQPPEDWECCESECSPCVWDTYYEELRLWRAQNTETTSESAAAEGDEDE' A
#
# COMPACT_ATOMS: atom_id res chain seq x y z
N MET A 1 4.08 9.03 -12.92
CA MET A 1 3.74 7.69 -12.42
C MET A 1 2.29 7.71 -11.97
N GLU A 2 1.50 6.70 -12.31
CA GLU A 2 0.11 6.61 -11.85
C GLU A 2 0.05 6.11 -10.39
N LYS A 3 -1.00 6.50 -9.66
CA LYS A 3 -1.20 6.06 -8.27
C LYS A 3 -1.52 4.56 -8.28
N PRO A 4 -0.81 3.72 -7.51
CA PRO A 4 -1.13 2.30 -7.46
C PRO A 4 -2.52 2.08 -6.85
N GLN A 5 -3.22 1.08 -7.36
CA GLN A 5 -4.51 0.62 -6.84
C GLN A 5 -4.24 -0.37 -5.70
N PRO A 6 -4.99 -0.30 -4.59
CA PRO A 6 -4.89 -1.33 -3.56
C PRO A 6 -5.32 -2.69 -4.16
N PRO A 7 -4.68 -3.79 -3.75
CA PRO A 7 -5.14 -5.13 -4.08
C PRO A 7 -6.50 -5.40 -3.44
N GLU A 8 -7.26 -6.29 -4.04
CA GLU A 8 -8.53 -6.77 -3.48
C GLU A 8 -8.28 -7.84 -2.40
N ASP A 9 -9.25 -8.05 -1.52
CA ASP A 9 -9.12 -9.01 -0.41
C ASP A 9 -8.81 -10.43 -0.88
N TRP A 10 -9.33 -10.84 -2.03
CA TRP A 10 -9.08 -12.17 -2.61
C TRP A 10 -7.68 -12.34 -3.21
N GLU A 11 -6.95 -11.24 -3.42
CA GLU A 11 -5.54 -11.27 -3.83
C GLU A 11 -4.61 -11.47 -2.62
N CYS A 12 -5.09 -11.15 -1.41
CA CYS A 12 -4.37 -11.38 -0.17
C CYS A 12 -4.41 -12.87 0.21
N CYS A 13 -3.28 -13.56 0.07
CA CYS A 13 -3.17 -14.97 0.48
C CYS A 13 -3.02 -15.17 2.01
N GLU A 14 -3.42 -14.22 2.87
CA GLU A 14 -3.34 -14.34 4.35
C GLU A 14 -1.98 -14.85 4.89
N SER A 15 -0.86 -14.38 4.31
CA SER A 15 0.52 -14.80 4.62
C SER A 15 0.99 -16.15 4.06
N GLU A 16 0.19 -16.83 3.22
CA GLU A 16 0.60 -18.05 2.51
C GLU A 16 1.52 -17.77 1.30
N CYS A 17 1.52 -16.52 0.80
CA CYS A 17 2.32 -16.06 -0.34
C CYS A 17 3.43 -15.09 0.12
N SER A 18 4.64 -15.24 -0.43
CA SER A 18 5.76 -14.29 -0.25
C SER A 18 6.33 -13.93 -1.62
N PRO A 19 6.38 -12.63 -2.00
CA PRO A 19 6.03 -11.45 -1.19
C PRO A 19 4.52 -11.27 -0.98
N CYS A 20 4.13 -10.58 0.10
CA CYS A 20 2.74 -10.20 0.32
C CYS A 20 2.31 -9.17 -0.74
N VAL A 21 1.07 -9.27 -1.23
CA VAL A 21 0.53 -8.32 -2.21
C VAL A 21 0.53 -6.89 -1.66
N TRP A 22 0.28 -6.77 -0.35
CA TRP A 22 0.30 -5.49 0.37
C TRP A 22 1.71 -4.91 0.48
N ASP A 23 2.75 -5.74 0.63
CA ASP A 23 4.13 -5.25 0.66
C ASP A 23 4.49 -4.55 -0.66
N THR A 24 4.14 -5.19 -1.77
CA THR A 24 4.37 -4.64 -3.12
C THR A 24 3.60 -3.34 -3.30
N TYR A 25 2.32 -3.33 -2.94
CA TYR A 25 1.47 -2.15 -3.03
C TYR A 25 2.03 -0.95 -2.25
N TYR A 26 2.46 -1.14 -0.99
CA TYR A 26 2.98 -0.05 -0.17
C TYR A 26 4.34 0.45 -0.66
N GLU A 27 5.18 -0.43 -1.24
CA GLU A 27 6.43 -0.02 -1.88
C GLU A 27 6.16 0.90 -3.08
N GLU A 28 5.28 0.49 -3.98
CA GLU A 28 4.89 1.29 -5.15
C GLU A 28 4.22 2.60 -4.73
N LEU A 29 3.37 2.57 -3.71
CA LEU A 29 2.70 3.76 -3.19
C LEU A 29 3.70 4.74 -2.58
N ARG A 30 4.76 4.25 -1.93
CA ARG A 30 5.85 5.10 -1.43
C ARG A 30 6.60 5.78 -2.57
N LEU A 31 6.91 5.06 -3.64
CA LEU A 31 7.58 5.60 -4.83
C LEU A 31 6.70 6.63 -5.55
N TRP A 32 5.41 6.36 -5.66
CA TRP A 32 4.45 7.29 -6.23
C TRP A 32 4.35 8.55 -5.38
N ARG A 33 4.22 8.42 -4.05
CA ARG A 33 4.22 9.56 -3.12
C ARG A 33 5.50 10.35 -3.26
N ALA A 34 6.68 9.72 -3.22
CA ALA A 34 7.97 10.40 -3.38
C ALA A 34 8.01 11.30 -4.62
N GLN A 35 7.52 10.80 -5.76
CA GLN A 35 7.46 11.55 -7.01
C GLN A 35 6.35 12.62 -7.03
N ASN A 36 5.27 12.44 -6.26
CA ASN A 36 4.12 13.34 -6.22
C ASN A 36 4.12 14.27 -4.98
N THR A 37 5.14 14.19 -4.11
CA THR A 37 5.25 14.98 -2.86
C THR A 37 5.36 16.47 -3.08
N GLU A 38 5.71 16.92 -4.29
CA GLU A 38 5.72 18.34 -4.62
C GLU A 38 4.29 18.94 -4.69
N THR A 39 3.24 18.11 -4.68
CA THR A 39 1.83 18.56 -4.86
C THR A 39 0.85 18.09 -3.77
N THR A 40 1.14 17.05 -2.97
CA THR A 40 0.16 16.52 -2.01
C THR A 40 0.75 16.26 -0.63
N SER A 41 0.68 17.28 0.22
CA SER A 41 0.44 17.09 1.65
C SER A 41 -0.99 16.61 1.76
N GLU A 42 -1.25 15.33 2.04
CA GLU A 42 -2.36 14.80 2.88
C GLU A 42 -2.37 13.26 2.86
N SER A 43 -2.42 12.69 4.07
CA SER A 43 -3.03 11.40 4.43
C SER A 43 -2.37 10.09 4.00
N ALA A 44 -1.49 9.60 4.88
CA ALA A 44 -1.20 8.18 5.06
C ALA A 44 -0.65 7.90 6.45
N ALA A 45 -1.43 8.20 7.48
CA ALA A 45 -1.17 7.71 8.81
C ALA A 45 -2.05 6.47 9.02
N ALA A 46 -1.35 5.35 9.22
CA ALA A 46 -1.76 4.19 10.01
C ALA A 46 -3.09 3.52 9.67
N GLU A 47 -3.00 2.40 8.96
CA GLU A 47 -3.87 1.26 9.25
C GLU A 47 -3.01 0.22 9.96
N GLY A 48 -3.13 0.24 11.28
CA GLY A 48 -2.78 -0.84 12.18
C GLY A 48 -3.84 -0.80 13.26
N ASP A 49 -4.71 -1.81 13.28
CA ASP A 49 -5.70 -2.14 14.32
C ASP A 49 -6.52 -3.33 13.78
N GLU A 50 -6.80 -4.45 14.43
CA GLU A 50 -6.46 -5.06 15.72
C GLU A 50 -7.05 -6.50 15.61
N ASP A 51 -6.25 -7.53 15.91
CA ASP A 51 -6.69 -8.92 16.10
C ASP A 51 -7.62 -9.00 17.33
N GLU A 52 -8.84 -9.53 17.21
CA GLU A 52 -9.62 -10.07 18.34
C GLU A 52 -10.31 -11.40 18.00
#